data_AF-A0AAD0LXT4-F1
#
_entry.id   AF-A0AAD0LXT4-F1
#
_cell.length_a   1.000
_cell.length_b   1.000
_cell.length_c   1.000
_cell.angle_alpha   90.00
_cell.angle_beta   90.00
_cell.angle_gamma   90.00
#
_symmetry.space_group_name_H-M   'P 1'
#
loop_
_entity.id
_entity.type
_entity.pdbx_description
1 polymer ?
#
loop_
_entity_poly.entity_id
_entity_poly.type
_entity_poly.pdbx_seq_one_letter_code
_entity_poly.pdbx_strand_id
1 'polypeptide(L)'
;MPISQHVVNYDRPHHEIAPSQNMARTMSSREIADLVEARHNDVVVTIERLFAKRLLRSSRISRREATGGRPIEVYDLCERDTHLVIAGYSDEHRARVIDRWQELEESSAKPVFDIASLNDPKVLLALLTDNVRKVVHLEADNTELTQENHLLEQKVVADAPKVDFFNAVITSTSIHSVREVAQSIGTGQNRLFAFMRQQRWVDRHNTPYQGRVESGYLVAEPHSYNCPETGERKTKFTCKVTGKGFTKLQALWAGRDKAILGGAA
;
A
#
# COMPACT_ATOMS: atom_id res chain seq x y z
N MET A 1 45.04 -4.05 35.69
CA MET A 1 43.85 -4.68 35.05
C MET A 1 43.60 -3.92 33.75
N PRO A 2 43.60 -4.57 32.57
CA PRO A 2 43.44 -3.86 31.31
C PRO A 2 41.95 -3.58 31.05
N ILE A 3 41.67 -2.37 30.58
CA ILE A 3 40.34 -1.89 30.21
C ILE A 3 39.97 -2.52 28.87
N SER A 4 38.89 -3.29 28.84
CA SER A 4 38.35 -3.94 27.64
C SER A 4 37.88 -2.89 26.65
N GLN A 5 38.54 -2.80 25.48
CA GLN A 5 38.09 -1.96 24.38
C GLN A 5 36.86 -2.63 23.73
N HIS A 6 35.68 -2.09 24.02
CA HIS A 6 34.46 -2.46 23.30
C HIS A 6 34.55 -1.89 21.88
N VAL A 7 34.80 -2.75 20.90
CA VAL A 7 34.73 -2.41 19.47
C VAL A 7 33.26 -2.16 19.14
N VAL A 8 32.88 -0.90 19.00
CA VAL A 8 31.56 -0.52 18.49
C VAL A 8 31.63 -0.68 16.97
N ASN A 9 31.10 -1.80 16.46
CA ASN A 9 30.84 -1.97 15.04
C ASN A 9 29.81 -0.92 14.61
N TYR A 10 30.28 0.20 14.03
CA TYR A 10 29.44 1.12 13.29
C TYR A 10 29.16 0.53 11.92
N ASP A 11 28.25 -0.44 11.87
CA ASP A 11 27.64 -0.86 10.61
C ASP A 11 26.57 0.18 10.25
N ARG A 12 27.02 1.37 9.84
CA ARG A 12 26.13 2.37 9.24
C ARG A 12 25.81 1.86 7.83
N PRO A 13 24.53 1.75 7.44
CA PRO A 13 24.20 1.50 6.04
C PRO A 13 24.78 2.66 5.23
N HIS A 14 25.81 2.38 4.43
CA HIS A 14 26.23 3.28 3.38
C HIS A 14 25.00 3.51 2.51
N HIS A 15 24.46 4.72 2.55
CA HIS A 15 23.46 5.14 1.59
C HIS A 15 24.19 5.24 0.25
N GLU A 16 24.26 4.12 -0.48
CA GLU A 16 24.65 4.12 -1.88
C GLU A 16 23.68 5.05 -2.58
N ILE A 17 24.16 6.25 -2.93
CA ILE A 17 23.47 7.11 -3.88
C ILE A 17 23.44 6.30 -5.17
N ALA A 18 22.30 5.65 -5.42
CA ALA A 18 22.06 4.96 -6.68
C ALA A 18 22.45 5.92 -7.80
N PRO A 19 23.26 5.50 -8.79
CA PRO A 19 23.59 6.37 -9.91
C PRO A 19 22.25 6.84 -10.48
N SER A 20 22.07 8.16 -10.49
CA SER A 20 20.90 8.81 -11.08
C SER A 20 20.67 8.18 -12.44
N GLN A 21 19.61 7.37 -12.55
CA GLN A 21 19.21 6.87 -13.85
C GLN A 21 18.91 8.11 -14.67
N ASN A 22 19.80 8.41 -15.62
CA ASN A 22 19.52 9.33 -16.69
C ASN A 22 18.44 8.61 -17.51
N MET A 23 17.19 8.67 -17.04
CA MET A 23 16.05 8.07 -17.71
C MET A 23 15.93 8.80 -19.03
N ALA A 24 16.51 8.23 -20.08
CA ALA A 24 16.26 8.68 -21.43
C ALA A 24 14.73 8.69 -21.60
N ARG A 25 14.16 9.85 -21.93
CA ARG A 25 12.73 9.99 -22.16
C ARG A 25 12.33 8.95 -23.21
N THR A 26 11.35 8.13 -22.87
CA THR A 26 10.85 7.06 -23.74
C THR A 26 9.33 7.09 -23.76
N MET A 27 8.75 6.74 -24.90
CA MET A 27 7.32 6.53 -25.08
C MET A 27 7.09 5.04 -25.35
N SER A 28 6.12 4.45 -24.65
CA SER A 28 5.86 3.03 -24.80
C SER A 28 5.10 2.74 -26.10
N SER A 29 5.36 1.60 -26.71
CA SER A 29 4.60 1.10 -27.87
C SER A 29 3.10 0.96 -27.61
N ARG A 30 2.67 0.76 -26.36
CA ARG A 30 1.26 0.78 -25.95
C ARG A 30 0.68 2.19 -26.03
N GLU A 31 1.39 3.16 -25.45
CA GLU A 31 1.01 4.57 -25.51
C GLU A 31 0.93 5.06 -26.95
N ILE A 32 1.85 4.65 -27.83
CA ILE A 32 1.79 4.93 -29.27
C ILE A 32 0.54 4.29 -29.89
N ALA A 33 0.24 3.04 -29.56
CA ALA A 33 -0.94 2.34 -30.09
C ALA A 33 -2.24 3.05 -29.70
N ASP A 34 -2.33 3.50 -28.46
CA ASP A 34 -3.49 4.24 -27.94
C ASP A 34 -3.63 5.61 -28.64
N LEU A 35 -2.53 6.35 -28.84
CA LEU A 35 -2.53 7.66 -29.51
C LEU A 35 -2.87 7.60 -31.00
N VAL A 36 -2.47 6.51 -31.65
CA VAL A 36 -2.65 6.26 -33.09
C VAL A 36 -3.92 5.46 -33.38
N GLU A 37 -4.68 5.09 -32.35
CA GLU A 37 -5.90 4.27 -32.44
C GLU A 37 -5.69 2.96 -33.22
N ALA A 38 -4.50 2.37 -33.08
CA ALA A 38 -4.11 1.14 -33.75
C ALA A 38 -4.01 -0.02 -32.76
N ARG A 39 -4.12 -1.26 -33.25
CA ARG A 39 -3.85 -2.41 -32.38
C ARG A 39 -2.36 -2.40 -32.00
N HIS A 40 -2.08 -2.61 -30.71
CA HIS A 40 -0.70 -2.73 -30.20
C HIS A 40 0.16 -3.68 -31.02
N ASN A 41 -0.40 -4.82 -31.44
CA ASN A 41 0.32 -5.79 -32.28
C ASN A 41 0.78 -5.21 -33.63
N ASP A 42 0.00 -4.31 -34.26
CA ASP A 42 0.38 -3.71 -35.54
C ASP A 42 1.53 -2.72 -35.37
N VAL A 43 1.54 -2.00 -34.25
CA VAL A 43 2.65 -1.12 -33.83
C VAL A 43 3.90 -1.95 -33.56
N VAL A 44 3.78 -3.06 -32.83
CA VAL A 44 4.90 -3.99 -32.55
C VAL A 44 5.49 -4.56 -33.84
N VAL A 45 4.66 -5.03 -34.77
CA VAL A 45 5.14 -5.52 -36.08
C VAL A 45 5.89 -4.43 -36.84
N THR A 46 5.42 -3.19 -36.77
CA THR A 46 6.11 -2.03 -37.38
C THR A 46 7.47 -1.78 -36.74
N ILE A 47 7.55 -1.83 -35.42
CA ILE A 47 8.78 -1.67 -34.64
C ILE A 47 9.78 -2.78 -34.98
N GLU A 48 9.35 -4.04 -34.98
CA GLU A 48 10.19 -5.19 -35.33
C GLU A 48 10.74 -5.09 -36.75
N ARG A 49 9.90 -4.68 -37.71
CA ARG A 49 10.31 -4.41 -39.09
C ARG A 49 11.37 -3.30 -39.17
N LEU A 50 11.22 -2.22 -38.41
CA LEU A 50 12.18 -1.11 -38.39
C LEU A 50 13.50 -1.50 -37.70
N PHE A 51 13.45 -2.35 -36.67
CA PHE A 51 14.62 -2.98 -36.08
C PHE A 51 15.35 -3.93 -37.03
N ALA A 52 14.62 -4.73 -37.81
CA ALA A 52 15.21 -5.61 -38.82
C ALA A 52 15.96 -4.80 -39.89
N LYS A 53 15.43 -3.63 -40.25
CA LYS A 53 16.08 -2.65 -41.14
C LYS A 53 17.18 -1.83 -40.48
N ARG A 54 17.44 -2.01 -39.17
CA ARG A 54 18.44 -1.26 -38.37
C ARG A 54 18.23 0.26 -38.40
N LEU A 55 16.98 0.71 -38.43
CA LEU A 55 16.65 2.14 -38.49
C LEU A 55 16.42 2.76 -37.10
N LEU A 56 16.10 1.94 -36.09
CA LEU A 56 15.86 2.36 -34.71
C LEU A 56 17.16 2.40 -33.90
N ARG A 57 17.30 3.43 -33.06
CA ARG A 57 18.43 3.64 -32.15
C ARG A 57 18.17 3.14 -30.72
N SER A 58 16.90 3.03 -30.35
CA SER A 58 16.43 2.47 -29.09
C SER A 58 16.96 1.05 -28.93
N SER A 59 17.34 0.72 -27.69
CA SER A 59 17.70 -0.66 -27.37
C SER A 59 16.47 -1.55 -27.50
N ARG A 60 16.63 -2.82 -27.88
CA ARG A 60 15.55 -3.84 -27.83
C ARG A 60 15.26 -4.24 -26.38
N ILE A 61 14.97 -3.28 -25.53
CA ILE A 61 14.53 -3.55 -24.16
C ILE A 61 13.01 -3.67 -24.25
N SER A 62 12.53 -4.90 -24.41
CA SER A 62 11.10 -5.21 -24.28
C SER A 62 10.78 -5.52 -22.83
N ARG A 63 9.83 -4.80 -22.23
CA ARG A 63 9.18 -5.24 -20.99
C ARG A 63 8.11 -6.27 -21.34
N ARG A 64 8.03 -7.35 -20.57
CA ARG A 64 6.92 -8.32 -20.67
C ARG A 64 5.87 -7.98 -19.63
N GLU A 65 4.66 -7.68 -20.09
CA GLU A 65 3.53 -7.38 -19.23
C GLU A 65 2.57 -8.57 -19.16
N ALA A 66 2.26 -9.00 -17.93
CA ALA A 66 1.27 -10.03 -17.66
C ALA A 66 -0.13 -9.43 -17.80
N THR A 67 -0.70 -9.48 -19.00
CA THR A 67 -2.15 -9.42 -19.15
C THR A 67 -2.67 -10.81 -18.78
N GLY A 68 -3.82 -10.95 -18.10
CA GLY A 68 -4.35 -12.23 -17.56
C GLY A 68 -4.52 -13.42 -18.53
N GLY A 69 -3.96 -13.36 -19.74
CA GLY A 69 -3.65 -14.46 -20.66
C GLY A 69 -2.15 -14.49 -21.05
N ARG A 70 -1.84 -14.48 -22.35
CA ARG A 70 -0.44 -14.56 -22.84
C ARG A 70 0.30 -13.23 -22.57
N PRO A 71 1.51 -13.26 -21.99
CA PRO A 71 2.33 -12.07 -21.79
C PRO A 71 2.60 -11.33 -23.11
N ILE A 72 2.53 -10.01 -23.07
CA ILE A 72 2.72 -9.13 -24.24
C ILE A 72 4.04 -8.39 -24.11
N GLU A 73 4.75 -8.21 -25.22
CA GLU A 73 5.98 -7.43 -25.29
C GLU A 73 5.66 -5.95 -25.53
N VAL A 74 6.26 -5.09 -24.71
CA VAL A 74 6.12 -3.63 -24.75
C VAL A 74 7.51 -3.03 -24.93
N TYR A 75 7.69 -2.28 -25.99
CA TYR A 75 8.91 -1.55 -26.32
C TYR A 75 8.85 -0.12 -25.80
N ASP A 76 9.96 0.36 -25.24
CA ASP A 76 10.16 1.75 -24.85
C ASP A 76 11.05 2.43 -25.90
N LEU A 77 10.48 3.37 -26.66
CA LEU A 77 11.14 4.03 -27.79
C LEU A 77 11.58 5.45 -27.42
N CYS A 78 12.75 5.87 -27.90
CA CYS A 78 13.14 7.27 -27.81
C CYS A 78 12.34 8.14 -28.80
N GLU A 79 12.40 9.45 -28.64
CA GLU A 79 11.66 10.44 -29.45
C GLU A 79 11.83 10.20 -30.96
N ARG A 80 13.08 10.16 -31.44
CA ARG A 80 13.41 9.92 -32.85
C ARG A 80 12.78 8.64 -33.40
N ASP A 81 12.87 7.58 -32.62
CA ASP A 81 12.39 6.26 -33.02
C ASP A 81 10.87 6.20 -33.05
N THR A 82 10.23 6.88 -32.11
CA THR A 82 8.78 7.07 -32.08
C THR A 82 8.33 7.80 -33.35
N HIS A 83 9.01 8.88 -33.73
CA HIS A 83 8.72 9.59 -34.98
C HIS A 83 8.86 8.72 -36.23
N LEU A 84 9.83 7.79 -36.24
CA LEU A 84 10.01 6.88 -37.35
C LEU A 84 8.89 5.82 -37.42
N VAL A 85 8.43 5.32 -36.27
CA VAL A 85 7.31 4.37 -36.20
C VAL A 85 6.02 5.02 -36.69
N ILE A 86 5.73 6.26 -36.27
CA ILE A 86 4.51 6.97 -36.64
C ILE A 86 4.52 7.54 -38.07
N ALA A 87 5.68 7.60 -38.74
CA ALA A 87 5.80 8.14 -40.09
C ALA A 87 4.91 7.44 -41.13
N GLY A 88 4.51 6.20 -40.86
CA GLY A 88 3.58 5.43 -41.72
C GLY A 88 2.09 5.59 -41.39
N TYR A 89 1.74 6.36 -40.37
CA TYR A 89 0.36 6.57 -39.93
C TYR A 89 -0.20 7.94 -40.41
N SER A 90 -1.51 8.14 -40.26
CA SER A 90 -2.19 9.36 -40.71
C SER A 90 -1.59 10.62 -40.07
N ASP A 91 -1.73 11.75 -40.76
CA ASP A 91 -1.19 13.03 -40.31
C ASP A 91 -1.79 13.46 -38.95
N GLU A 92 -3.07 13.17 -38.72
CA GLU A 92 -3.76 13.45 -37.46
C GLU A 92 -3.17 12.65 -36.29
N HIS A 93 -2.94 11.35 -36.46
CA HIS A 93 -2.35 10.50 -35.42
C HIS A 93 -0.89 10.87 -35.15
N ARG A 94 -0.16 11.21 -36.21
CA ARG A 94 1.22 11.67 -36.10
C ARG A 94 1.32 12.96 -35.28
N ALA A 95 0.40 13.92 -35.49
CA ALA A 95 0.35 15.15 -34.70
C ALA A 95 0.15 14.87 -33.20
N ARG A 96 -0.83 14.04 -32.83
CA ARG A 96 -1.10 13.69 -31.42
C ARG A 96 0.12 13.10 -30.71
N VAL A 97 0.87 12.23 -31.39
CA VAL A 97 2.08 11.63 -30.82
C VAL A 97 3.21 12.66 -30.68
N ILE A 98 3.35 13.58 -31.63
CA ILE A 98 4.31 14.69 -31.55
C ILE A 98 3.96 15.61 -30.37
N ASP A 99 2.69 16.01 -30.25
CA ASP A 99 2.21 16.88 -29.17
C ASP A 99 2.47 16.24 -27.80
N ARG A 100 2.18 14.94 -27.67
CA ARG A 100 2.49 14.18 -26.45
C ARG A 100 3.98 14.17 -26.10
N TRP A 101 4.86 14.08 -27.09
CA TRP A 101 6.30 14.18 -26.86
C TRP A 101 6.69 15.58 -26.38
N GLN A 102 6.14 16.63 -26.98
CA GLN A 102 6.37 18.01 -26.54
C GLN A 102 5.92 18.23 -25.09
N GLU A 103 4.75 17.73 -24.69
CA GLU A 103 4.28 17.77 -23.30
C GLU A 103 5.26 17.07 -22.33
N LEU A 104 5.79 15.90 -22.72
CA LEU A 104 6.79 15.18 -21.93
C LEU A 104 8.10 15.98 -21.82
N GLU A 105 8.46 16.74 -22.85
CA GLU A 105 9.61 17.63 -22.82
C GLU A 105 9.41 18.83 -21.90
N GLU A 106 8.25 19.48 -21.98
CA GLU A 106 7.87 20.65 -21.17
C GLU A 106 7.73 20.29 -19.69
N SER A 107 7.07 19.18 -19.38
CA SER A 107 6.87 18.71 -18.00
C SER A 107 8.17 18.34 -17.29
N SER A 108 9.21 17.98 -18.05
CA SER A 108 10.52 17.60 -17.53
C SER A 108 11.64 18.58 -17.88
N ALA A 109 11.30 19.71 -18.50
CA ALA A 109 12.19 20.84 -18.64
C ALA A 109 12.41 21.42 -17.23
N LYS A 110 13.45 20.92 -16.56
CA LYS A 110 14.06 21.67 -15.45
C LYS A 110 14.32 23.09 -15.96
N PRO A 111 14.08 24.14 -15.16
CA PRO A 111 14.46 25.48 -15.57
C PRO A 111 15.94 25.42 -15.96
N VAL A 112 16.21 25.71 -17.22
CA VAL A 112 17.57 25.84 -17.74
C VAL A 112 18.21 26.94 -16.90
N PHE A 113 19.05 26.55 -15.95
CA PHE A 113 19.86 27.51 -15.20
C PHE A 113 20.80 28.14 -16.22
N ASP A 114 20.59 29.42 -16.52
CA ASP A 114 21.48 30.15 -17.40
C ASP A 114 22.80 30.40 -16.68
N ILE A 115 23.78 29.52 -16.94
CA ILE A 115 25.11 29.55 -16.32
C ILE A 115 25.81 30.91 -16.59
N ALA A 116 25.46 31.61 -17.67
CA ALA A 116 26.02 32.92 -17.98
C ALA A 116 25.62 34.00 -16.95
N SER A 117 24.44 33.87 -16.32
CA SER A 117 23.97 34.78 -15.27
C SER A 117 24.73 34.65 -13.93
N LEU A 118 25.48 33.56 -13.73
CA LEU A 118 26.30 33.33 -12.54
C LEU A 118 27.62 34.11 -12.53
N ASN A 119 28.01 34.71 -13.66
CA ASN A 119 29.20 35.56 -13.75
C ASN A 119 29.02 36.94 -13.13
N ASP A 120 27.76 37.39 -12.90
CA ASP A 120 27.51 38.61 -12.14
C ASP A 120 27.61 38.31 -10.63
N PRO A 121 28.59 38.89 -9.92
CA PRO A 121 28.78 38.64 -8.48
C PRO A 121 27.56 39.03 -7.63
N LYS A 122 26.71 39.96 -8.09
CA LYS A 122 25.48 40.35 -7.37
C LYS A 122 24.40 39.28 -7.46
N VAL A 123 24.22 38.69 -8.65
CA VAL A 123 23.24 37.62 -8.88
C VAL A 123 23.66 36.37 -8.11
N LEU A 124 24.95 36.03 -8.15
CA LEU A 124 25.50 34.92 -7.40
C LEU A 124 25.26 35.08 -5.90
N LEU A 125 25.55 36.26 -5.33
CA LEU A 125 25.33 36.52 -3.90
C LEU A 125 23.85 36.42 -3.51
N ALA A 126 22.94 36.93 -4.34
CA ALA A 126 21.49 36.82 -4.09
C ALA A 126 21.03 35.35 -4.07
N LEU A 127 21.49 34.55 -5.03
CA LEU A 127 21.18 33.11 -5.10
C LEU A 127 21.77 32.34 -3.93
N LEU A 128 23.03 32.58 -3.55
CA LEU A 128 23.62 31.94 -2.37
C LEU A 128 22.84 32.31 -1.10
N THR A 129 22.44 33.58 -0.96
CA THR A 129 21.66 34.03 0.20
C THR A 129 20.31 33.32 0.29
N ASP A 130 19.61 33.17 -0.85
CA ASP A 130 18.33 32.44 -0.90
C ASP A 130 18.50 30.95 -0.57
N ASN A 131 19.55 30.31 -1.09
CA ASN A 131 19.86 28.92 -0.74
C ASN A 131 20.19 28.75 0.74
N VAL A 132 21.00 29.65 1.32
CA VAL A 132 21.32 29.62 2.75
C VAL A 132 20.04 29.76 3.59
N ARG A 133 19.11 30.66 3.21
CA ARG A 133 17.82 30.79 3.90
C ARG A 133 16.99 29.50 3.84
N LYS A 134 16.94 28.85 2.67
CA LYS A 134 16.24 27.57 2.51
C LYS A 134 16.86 26.48 3.37
N VAL A 135 18.20 26.39 3.42
CA VAL A 135 18.90 25.42 4.27
C VAL A 135 18.58 25.66 5.74
N VAL A 136 18.63 26.90 6.22
CA VAL A 136 18.29 27.23 7.62
C VAL A 136 16.83 26.85 7.94
N HIS A 137 15.90 27.11 7.02
CA HIS A 137 14.50 26.72 7.20
C HIS A 137 14.33 25.19 7.25
N LEU A 138 14.97 24.47 6.33
CA LEU A 138 14.93 23.01 6.30
C LEU A 138 15.57 22.40 7.54
N GLU A 139 16.64 22.99 8.07
CA GLU A 139 17.25 22.57 9.32
C GLU A 139 16.29 22.75 10.50
N ALA A 140 15.57 23.89 10.58
CA ALA A 140 14.56 24.13 11.59
C ALA A 140 13.44 23.07 11.53
N ASP A 141 12.86 22.84 10.35
CA ASP A 141 11.81 21.84 10.16
C ASP A 141 12.26 20.42 10.54
N ASN A 142 13.52 20.07 10.25
CA ASN A 142 14.10 18.78 10.63
C ASN A 142 14.25 18.65 12.15
N THR A 143 14.63 19.73 12.84
CA THR A 143 14.70 19.72 14.31
C THR A 143 13.32 19.58 14.96
N GLU A 144 12.27 20.14 14.37
CA GLU A 144 10.89 19.98 14.85
C GLU A 144 10.40 18.53 14.64
N LEU A 145 10.60 17.97 13.45
CA LEU A 145 10.24 16.58 13.14
C LEU A 145 10.96 15.57 14.03
N THR A 146 12.24 15.80 14.33
CA THR A 146 13.00 14.90 15.23
C THR A 146 12.48 14.98 16.67
N GLN A 147 12.06 16.15 17.14
CA GLN A 147 11.40 16.29 18.44
C GLN A 147 10.05 15.60 18.48
N GLU A 148 9.21 15.74 17.45
CA GLU A 148 7.91 15.07 17.36
C GLU A 148 8.08 13.54 17.38
N ASN A 149 9.01 13.01 16.59
CA ASN A 149 9.32 11.59 16.57
C ASN A 149 9.75 11.10 17.95
N HIS A 150 10.62 11.85 18.65
CA HIS A 150 11.04 11.48 20.00
C HIS A 150 9.86 11.44 20.99
N LEU A 151 8.94 12.41 20.93
CA LEU A 151 7.75 12.42 21.77
C LEU A 151 6.80 11.25 21.45
N LEU A 152 6.68 10.88 20.18
CA LEU A 152 5.89 9.72 19.77
C LEU A 152 6.52 8.41 20.25
N GLU A 153 7.84 8.26 20.15
CA GLU A 153 8.57 7.11 20.68
C GLU A 153 8.38 6.97 22.19
N GLN A 154 8.46 8.07 22.94
CA GLN A 154 8.20 8.07 24.38
C GLN A 154 6.77 7.61 24.70
N LYS A 155 5.77 8.05 23.93
CA LYS A 155 4.37 7.58 24.08
C LYS A 155 4.23 6.10 23.79
N VAL A 156 4.88 5.60 22.74
CA VAL A 156 4.87 4.18 22.38
C VAL A 156 5.48 3.33 23.50
N VAL A 157 6.60 3.76 24.08
CA VAL A 157 7.23 3.06 25.23
C VAL A 157 6.32 3.08 26.46
N ALA A 158 5.66 4.21 26.74
CA ALA A 158 4.71 4.31 27.85
C ALA A 158 3.48 3.40 27.67
N ASP A 159 3.02 3.24 26.42
CA ASP A 159 1.88 2.38 26.08
C ASP A 159 2.26 0.90 25.93
N ALA A 160 3.54 0.55 25.77
CA ALA A 160 4.04 -0.82 25.66
C ALA A 160 3.51 -1.76 26.77
N PRO A 161 3.63 -1.45 28.08
CA PRO A 161 3.10 -2.33 29.14
C PRO A 161 1.58 -2.48 29.10
N LYS A 162 0.85 -1.47 28.60
CA LYS A 162 -0.62 -1.51 28.46
C LYS A 162 -1.03 -2.40 27.29
N VAL A 163 -0.31 -2.31 26.18
CA VAL A 163 -0.50 -3.18 25.01
C VAL A 163 -0.11 -4.60 25.35
N ASP A 164 0.99 -4.82 26.09
CA ASP A 164 1.42 -6.13 26.55
C ASP A 164 0.42 -6.77 27.51
N PHE A 165 -0.12 -6.01 28.47
CA PHE A 165 -1.20 -6.48 29.32
C PHE A 165 -2.45 -6.86 28.51
N PHE A 166 -2.87 -6.01 27.57
CA PHE A 166 -4.02 -6.29 26.72
C PHE A 166 -3.80 -7.54 25.85
N ASN A 167 -2.61 -7.69 25.27
CA ASN A 167 -2.22 -8.86 24.50
C ASN A 167 -2.13 -10.12 25.37
N ALA A 168 -1.62 -10.01 26.60
CA ALA A 168 -1.59 -11.12 27.55
C ALA A 168 -3.00 -11.55 27.96
N VAL A 169 -3.93 -10.61 28.17
CA VAL A 169 -5.34 -10.89 28.44
C VAL A 169 -6.02 -11.54 27.23
N ILE A 170 -5.74 -11.08 26.01
CA ILE A 170 -6.22 -11.70 24.76
C ILE A 170 -5.66 -13.11 24.56
N THR A 171 -4.40 -13.32 24.91
CA THR A 171 -3.66 -14.58 24.74
C THR A 171 -3.99 -15.59 25.84
N SER A 172 -4.40 -15.13 27.02
CA SER A 172 -4.89 -16.02 28.07
C SER A 172 -6.03 -16.86 27.51
N THR A 173 -5.91 -18.18 27.64
CA THR A 173 -6.79 -19.22 27.08
C THR A 173 -8.19 -19.21 27.72
N SER A 174 -8.69 -18.06 28.15
CA SER A 174 -10.03 -17.92 28.72
C SER A 174 -11.06 -17.88 27.60
N ILE A 175 -11.72 -19.01 27.42
CA ILE A 175 -12.86 -19.16 26.53
C ILE A 175 -14.09 -18.66 27.28
N HIS A 176 -14.70 -17.57 26.82
CA HIS A 176 -15.83 -16.94 27.49
C HIS A 176 -17.16 -17.35 26.88
N SER A 177 -18.20 -17.45 27.72
CA SER A 177 -19.55 -17.60 27.21
C SER A 177 -20.02 -16.30 26.55
N VAL A 178 -20.87 -16.41 25.51
CA VAL A 178 -21.45 -15.21 24.86
C VAL A 178 -22.21 -14.33 25.86
N ARG A 179 -22.71 -14.92 26.96
CA ARG A 179 -23.35 -14.19 28.06
C ARG A 179 -22.35 -13.30 28.82
N GLU A 180 -21.20 -13.84 29.21
CA GLU A 180 -20.13 -13.08 29.88
C GLU A 180 -19.62 -11.93 29.00
N VAL A 181 -19.41 -12.23 27.71
CA VAL A 181 -18.99 -11.23 26.72
C VAL A 181 -20.04 -10.12 26.59
N ALA A 182 -21.32 -10.46 26.50
CA ALA A 182 -22.40 -9.48 26.45
C ALA A 182 -22.42 -8.58 27.68
N GLN A 183 -22.24 -9.15 28.88
CA GLN A 183 -22.19 -8.40 30.12
C GLN A 183 -21.01 -7.43 30.17
N SER A 184 -19.81 -7.87 29.74
CA SER A 184 -18.61 -7.03 29.70
C SER A 184 -18.73 -5.87 28.71
N ILE A 185 -19.42 -6.07 27.58
CA ILE A 185 -19.66 -5.04 26.56
C ILE A 185 -20.88 -4.14 26.94
N GLY A 186 -21.59 -4.43 28.03
CA GLY A 186 -22.76 -3.66 28.46
C GLY A 186 -24.02 -3.91 27.61
N THR A 187 -24.22 -5.13 27.13
CA THR A 187 -25.40 -5.52 26.35
C THR A 187 -26.05 -6.83 26.82
N GLY A 188 -27.24 -7.11 26.29
CA GLY A 188 -27.95 -8.36 26.52
C GLY A 188 -27.51 -9.46 25.56
N GLN A 189 -27.41 -10.70 26.06
CA GLN A 189 -27.00 -11.88 25.29
C GLN A 189 -27.74 -12.03 23.96
N ASN A 190 -29.07 -11.84 23.94
CA ASN A 190 -29.87 -11.97 22.73
C ASN A 190 -29.56 -10.88 21.69
N ARG A 191 -29.27 -9.65 22.13
CA ARG A 191 -28.88 -8.54 21.24
C ARG A 191 -27.52 -8.81 20.62
N LEU A 192 -26.60 -9.37 21.40
CA LEU A 192 -25.29 -9.76 20.90
C LEU A 192 -25.37 -10.91 19.88
N PHE A 193 -26.19 -11.93 20.15
CA PHE A 193 -26.41 -13.01 19.17
C PHE A 193 -27.05 -12.50 17.87
N ALA A 194 -28.02 -11.58 17.96
CA ALA A 194 -28.62 -10.97 16.77
C ALA A 194 -27.56 -10.27 15.91
N PHE A 195 -26.66 -9.51 16.55
CA PHE A 195 -25.55 -8.85 15.86
C PHE A 195 -24.52 -9.84 15.30
N MET A 196 -24.16 -10.89 16.05
CA MET A 196 -23.26 -11.93 15.57
C MET A 196 -23.85 -12.63 14.33
N ARG A 197 -25.16 -12.84 14.26
CA ARG A 197 -25.82 -13.38 13.04
C ARG A 197 -25.75 -12.40 11.88
N GLN A 198 -26.02 -11.10 12.12
CA GLN A 198 -25.91 -10.06 11.11
C GLN A 198 -24.49 -9.99 10.51
N GLN A 199 -23.46 -10.10 11.34
CA GLN A 199 -22.05 -10.09 10.94
C GLN A 199 -21.56 -11.44 10.36
N ARG A 200 -22.45 -12.43 10.23
CA ARG A 200 -22.12 -13.81 9.82
C ARG A 200 -21.01 -14.44 10.67
N TRP A 201 -21.15 -14.34 11.99
CA TRP A 201 -20.29 -15.02 12.96
C TRP A 201 -20.86 -16.36 13.41
N VAL A 202 -22.19 -16.42 13.56
CA VAL A 202 -22.94 -17.61 13.92
C VAL A 202 -24.14 -17.79 13.00
N ASP A 203 -24.63 -19.02 12.90
CA ASP A 203 -25.83 -19.37 12.12
C ASP A 203 -27.16 -19.06 12.86
N ARG A 204 -28.28 -19.49 12.28
CA ARG A 204 -29.62 -19.37 12.89
C ARG A 204 -29.75 -20.09 14.25
N HIS A 205 -28.95 -21.12 14.50
CA HIS A 205 -28.96 -21.95 15.70
C HIS A 205 -27.89 -21.54 16.72
N ASN A 206 -27.18 -20.43 16.48
CA ASN A 206 -26.04 -19.92 17.27
C ASN A 206 -24.79 -20.81 17.22
N THR A 207 -24.65 -21.61 16.17
CA THR A 207 -23.45 -22.40 15.90
C THR A 207 -22.43 -21.53 15.16
N PRO A 208 -21.16 -21.49 15.59
CA PRO A 208 -20.10 -20.72 14.91
C PRO A 208 -19.90 -21.15 13.45
N TYR A 209 -19.68 -20.19 12.54
CA TYR A 209 -19.20 -20.52 11.20
C TYR A 209 -17.75 -20.98 11.22
N GLN A 210 -17.43 -21.99 10.40
CA GLN A 210 -16.11 -22.60 10.31
C GLN A 210 -14.97 -21.57 10.12
N GLY A 211 -15.13 -20.61 9.20
CA GLY A 211 -14.11 -19.58 8.97
C GLY A 211 -13.81 -18.69 10.18
N ARG A 212 -14.76 -18.51 11.11
CA ARG A 212 -14.54 -17.76 12.37
C ARG A 212 -13.84 -18.60 13.43
N VAL A 213 -14.04 -19.92 13.39
CA VAL A 213 -13.31 -20.87 14.23
C VAL A 213 -11.85 -20.96 13.77
N GLU A 214 -11.61 -21.10 12.46
CA GLU A 214 -10.26 -21.11 11.87
C GLU A 214 -9.50 -19.81 12.09
N SER A 215 -10.19 -18.67 12.06
CA SER A 215 -9.61 -17.36 12.40
C SER A 215 -9.25 -17.22 13.89
N GLY A 216 -9.66 -18.18 14.73
CA GLY A 216 -9.41 -18.20 16.17
C GLY A 216 -10.29 -17.24 16.98
N TYR A 217 -11.43 -16.78 16.43
CA TYR A 217 -12.34 -15.86 17.11
C TYR A 217 -13.39 -16.58 17.97
N LEU A 218 -13.86 -17.74 17.52
CA LEU A 218 -14.91 -18.52 18.19
C LEU A 218 -14.46 -19.97 18.36
N VAL A 219 -15.01 -20.63 19.38
CA VAL A 219 -14.83 -22.07 19.61
C VAL A 219 -16.21 -22.71 19.76
N ALA A 220 -16.41 -23.86 19.12
CA ALA A 220 -17.62 -24.66 19.25
C ALA A 220 -17.39 -25.75 20.30
N GLU A 221 -17.95 -25.57 21.50
CA GLU A 221 -17.79 -26.52 22.59
C GLU A 221 -18.96 -27.52 22.61
N PRO A 222 -18.70 -28.84 22.59
CA PRO A 222 -19.74 -29.85 22.66
C PRO A 222 -20.32 -29.92 24.09
N HIS A 223 -21.64 -29.82 24.18
CA HIS A 223 -22.39 -30.00 25.41
C HIS A 223 -23.36 -31.17 25.24
N SER A 224 -23.16 -32.24 26.01
CA SER A 224 -24.06 -33.39 26.00
C SER A 224 -25.21 -33.19 26.99
N TYR A 225 -26.44 -33.44 26.56
CA TYR A 225 -27.63 -33.39 27.38
C TYR A 225 -28.53 -34.61 27.11
N ASN A 226 -29.33 -35.00 28.10
CA ASN A 226 -30.33 -36.05 27.92
C ASN A 226 -31.61 -35.39 27.40
N CYS A 227 -32.14 -35.89 26.28
CA CYS A 227 -33.38 -35.38 25.74
C CYS A 227 -34.54 -35.73 26.70
N PRO A 228 -35.31 -34.74 27.21
CA PRO A 228 -36.39 -35.02 28.16
C PRO A 228 -37.49 -35.93 27.61
N GLU A 229 -37.68 -35.93 26.29
CA GLU A 229 -38.74 -36.68 25.61
C GLU A 229 -38.33 -38.12 25.26
N THR A 230 -37.06 -38.37 24.94
CA THR A 230 -36.60 -39.70 24.46
C THR A 230 -35.59 -40.38 25.37
N GLY A 231 -35.06 -39.69 26.39
CA GLY A 231 -34.02 -40.22 27.29
C GLY A 231 -32.63 -40.41 26.65
N GLU A 232 -32.52 -40.19 25.34
CA GLU A 232 -31.27 -40.34 24.59
C GLU A 232 -30.27 -39.22 24.87
N ARG A 233 -28.98 -39.56 24.93
CA ARG A 233 -27.87 -38.60 25.03
C ARG A 233 -27.67 -37.90 23.68
N LYS A 234 -27.93 -36.59 23.62
CA LYS A 234 -27.68 -35.75 22.45
C LYS A 234 -26.56 -34.76 22.74
N THR A 235 -25.75 -34.45 21.73
CA THR A 235 -24.67 -33.46 21.83
C THR A 235 -25.04 -32.21 21.04
N LYS A 236 -24.99 -31.05 21.68
CA LYS A 236 -25.19 -29.74 21.06
C LYS A 236 -23.89 -28.95 21.11
N PHE A 237 -23.52 -28.30 20.01
CA PHE A 237 -22.37 -27.41 19.98
C PHE A 237 -22.78 -26.01 20.41
N THR A 238 -22.09 -25.46 21.40
CA THR A 238 -22.35 -24.14 21.96
C THR A 238 -21.24 -23.18 21.54
N CYS A 239 -21.61 -21.98 21.08
CA CYS A 239 -20.64 -20.95 20.73
C CYS A 239 -19.97 -20.38 21.98
N LYS A 240 -18.64 -20.35 21.96
CA LYS A 240 -17.81 -19.61 22.92
C LYS A 240 -16.89 -18.64 22.18
N VAL A 241 -16.45 -17.59 22.87
CA VAL A 241 -15.65 -16.50 22.32
C VAL A 241 -14.25 -16.53 22.94
N THR A 242 -13.21 -16.45 22.12
CA THR A 242 -11.81 -16.34 22.59
C THR A 242 -11.46 -14.90 22.94
N GLY A 243 -10.34 -14.64 23.61
CA GLY A 243 -9.85 -13.26 23.84
C GLY A 243 -9.71 -12.45 22.54
N LYS A 244 -9.21 -13.09 21.47
CA LYS A 244 -9.11 -12.49 20.12
C LYS A 244 -10.49 -12.18 19.54
N GLY A 245 -11.44 -13.09 19.72
CA GLY A 245 -12.84 -12.91 19.34
C GLY A 245 -13.50 -11.78 20.09
N PHE A 246 -13.25 -11.67 21.40
CA PHE A 246 -13.79 -10.65 22.27
C PHE A 246 -13.39 -9.25 21.82
N THR A 247 -12.08 -9.00 21.63
CA THR A 247 -11.57 -7.69 21.17
C THR A 247 -12.16 -7.29 19.82
N LYS A 248 -12.23 -8.24 18.88
CA LYS A 248 -12.80 -7.97 17.55
C LYS A 248 -14.30 -7.69 17.65
N LEU A 249 -15.03 -8.44 18.47
CA LEU A 249 -16.47 -8.27 18.69
C LEU A 249 -16.76 -6.92 19.38
N GLN A 250 -15.95 -6.53 20.37
CA GLN A 250 -16.05 -5.26 21.08
C GLN A 250 -15.83 -4.07 20.12
N ALA A 251 -14.80 -4.14 19.27
CA ALA A 251 -14.53 -3.10 18.27
C ALA A 251 -15.67 -2.98 17.24
N LEU A 252 -16.18 -4.11 16.74
CA LEU A 252 -17.32 -4.13 15.81
C LEU A 252 -18.60 -3.58 16.45
N TRP A 253 -18.82 -3.90 17.74
CA TRP A 253 -19.98 -3.44 18.49
C TRP A 253 -19.91 -1.93 18.76
N ALA A 254 -18.76 -1.39 19.14
CA ALA A 254 -18.56 0.05 19.32
C ALA A 254 -18.71 0.84 18.00
N GLY A 255 -18.31 0.24 16.88
CA GLY A 255 -18.45 0.85 15.55
C GLY A 255 -19.87 0.82 14.95
N ARG A 256 -20.83 0.11 15.58
CA ARG A 256 -22.19 -0.04 15.03
C ARG A 256 -22.93 1.29 14.88
N ASP A 257 -22.73 2.21 15.83
CA ASP A 257 -23.46 3.48 15.88
C ASP A 257 -22.89 4.46 14.86
N LYS A 258 -21.59 4.34 14.54
CA LYS A 258 -20.92 5.10 13.48
C LYS A 258 -21.39 4.69 12.09
N ALA A 259 -21.70 3.41 11.88
CA ALA A 259 -22.25 2.90 10.63
C ALA A 259 -23.73 3.30 10.40
N ILE A 260 -24.49 3.49 11.48
CA ILE A 260 -25.88 3.98 11.41
C ILE A 260 -25.91 5.49 11.13
N LEU A 261 -24.97 6.26 11.70
CA LEU A 261 -24.87 7.72 11.52
C LEU A 261 -24.16 8.15 10.23
N GLY A 262 -23.32 7.30 9.62
CA GLY A 262 -22.60 7.59 8.36
C GLY A 262 -23.35 7.25 7.07
N GLY A 263 -24.62 6.84 7.17
CA GLY A 263 -25.49 6.54 6.02
C GLY A 263 -26.47 7.66 5.66
N ALA A 264 -26.34 8.83 6.28
CA ALA A 264 -27.15 10.02 6.02
C ALA A 264 -26.26 11.27 5.96
N ALA A 265 -25.39 11.33 4.95
CA ALA A 265 -24.81 12.56 4.38
C ALA A 265 -24.20 12.22 3.02
#